data_AF-A0A1F9NGG6-F1
#
_entry.id   AF-A0A1F9NGG6-F1
#
_cell.length_a   1.000
_cell.length_b   1.000
_cell.length_c   1.000
_cell.angle_alpha   90.00
_cell.angle_beta   90.00
_cell.angle_gamma   90.00
#
_symmetry.space_group_name_H-M   'P 1'
#
loop_
_entity.id
_entity.type
_entity.pdbx_description
1 polymer ?
#
loop_
_entity_poly.entity_id
_entity_poly.type
_entity_poly.pdbx_seq_one_letter_code
_entity_poly.pdbx_strand_id
1 'polypeptide(L)'
;MESLQKGFLAKRLVAVELAAFLMVIVLLWLDELIDIPFLLLGGEATPVNWRESLFETLLIAPIGLATVYYSRLIVNKLKFLEGFLPICASCKKIRDNEGNWQQLEAYIRDRSEAEFSHGICPDCARKLYPDLFAGKGEPKSPEPPPDSR
;
A
#
# COMPACT_ATOMS: atom_id res chain seq x y z
N MET A 1 -8.96 -2.77 4.56
CA MET A 1 -8.89 -4.07 3.84
C MET A 1 -8.04 -3.97 2.56
N GLU A 2 -8.24 -2.96 1.72
CA GLU A 2 -7.51 -2.75 0.46
C GLU A 2 -5.98 -2.58 0.63
N SER A 3 -5.54 -1.85 1.66
CA SER A 3 -4.11 -1.69 2.00
C SER A 3 -3.43 -3.00 2.43
N LEU A 4 -4.18 -3.87 3.12
CA LEU A 4 -3.74 -5.18 3.59
C LEU A 4 -3.64 -6.17 2.40
N GLN A 5 -4.57 -6.12 1.45
CA GLN A 5 -4.50 -6.86 0.18
C GLN A 5 -3.31 -6.40 -0.69
N LYS A 6 -3.02 -5.10 -0.76
CA LYS A 6 -1.86 -4.56 -1.53
C LYS A 6 -0.53 -4.99 -0.94
N GLY A 7 -0.41 -5.04 0.39
CA GLY A 7 0.77 -5.59 1.07
C GLY A 7 0.96 -7.09 0.79
N PHE A 8 -0.14 -7.84 0.75
CA PHE A 8 -0.13 -9.27 0.42
C PHE A 8 0.23 -9.54 -1.06
N LEU A 9 -0.33 -8.76 -1.99
CA LEU A 9 0.02 -8.79 -3.42
C LEU A 9 1.51 -8.49 -3.65
N ALA A 10 2.05 -7.46 -2.99
CA ALA A 10 3.46 -7.13 -3.07
C ALA A 10 4.37 -8.26 -2.57
N LYS A 11 4.01 -8.89 -1.44
CA LYS A 11 4.75 -10.05 -0.91
C LYS A 11 4.67 -11.25 -1.83
N ARG A 12 3.49 -11.54 -2.40
CA ARG A 12 3.30 -12.62 -3.38
C ARG A 12 4.11 -12.39 -4.65
N LEU A 13 4.13 -11.17 -5.18
CA LEU A 13 4.89 -10.83 -6.37
C LEU A 13 6.39 -11.07 -6.16
N VAL A 14 6.94 -10.57 -5.05
CA VAL A 14 8.35 -10.81 -4.70
C VAL A 14 8.62 -12.31 -4.49
N ALA A 15 7.71 -13.04 -3.86
CA ALA A 15 7.87 -14.48 -3.66
C ALA A 15 7.90 -15.25 -4.99
N VAL A 16 7.04 -14.88 -5.95
CA VAL A 16 7.01 -15.48 -7.29
C VAL A 16 8.27 -15.15 -8.07
N GLU A 17 8.75 -13.90 -8.04
CA GLU A 17 10.00 -13.50 -8.70
C GLU A 17 11.20 -14.28 -8.13
N LEU A 18 11.33 -14.34 -6.80
CA LEU A 18 12.40 -15.10 -6.15
C LEU A 18 12.33 -16.59 -6.48
N ALA A 19 11.13 -17.18 -6.49
CA ALA A 19 10.94 -18.58 -6.86
C ALA A 19 11.31 -18.82 -8.33
N ALA A 20 10.97 -17.90 -9.24
CA ALA A 20 11.31 -18.01 -10.66
C ALA A 20 12.83 -17.94 -10.90
N PHE A 21 13.53 -16.97 -10.31
CA PHE A 21 14.98 -16.88 -10.42
C PHE A 21 15.68 -18.10 -9.78
N LEU A 22 15.18 -18.58 -8.64
CA LEU A 22 15.69 -19.79 -8.00
C LEU A 22 15.47 -21.02 -8.88
N MET A 23 14.29 -21.16 -9.49
CA MET A 23 13.99 -22.25 -10.42
C MET A 23 14.95 -22.24 -11.61
N VAL A 24 15.22 -21.07 -12.21
CA VAL A 24 16.18 -20.95 -13.32
C VAL A 24 17.59 -21.37 -12.87
N ILE A 25 18.07 -20.87 -11.72
CA ILE A 25 19.39 -21.24 -11.19
C ILE A 25 19.46 -22.76 -10.95
N VAL A 26 18.44 -23.36 -10.34
CA VAL A 26 18.42 -24.81 -10.09
C VAL A 26 18.42 -25.60 -11.40
N LEU A 27 17.69 -25.15 -12.42
CA LEU A 27 17.68 -25.81 -13.73
C LEU A 27 19.05 -25.75 -14.41
N LEU A 28 19.77 -24.62 -14.33
CA LEU A 28 21.14 -24.50 -14.88
C LEU A 28 22.13 -25.42 -14.16
N TRP A 29 22.03 -25.51 -12.84
CA TRP A 29 22.87 -26.44 -12.06
C TRP A 29 22.52 -27.91 -12.32
N LEU A 30 21.25 -28.20 -12.60
CA LEU A 30 20.78 -29.54 -12.92
C LEU A 30 21.20 -29.96 -14.34
N ASP A 31 21.20 -29.04 -15.30
CA ASP A 31 21.73 -29.25 -16.66
C ASP A 31 23.20 -29.69 -16.62
N GLU A 32 24.01 -28.98 -15.82
CA GLU A 32 25.42 -29.30 -15.59
C GLU A 32 25.65 -30.65 -14.89
N LEU A 33 24.76 -31.03 -13.95
CA LEU A 33 24.91 -32.28 -13.19
C LEU A 33 24.49 -33.51 -13.99
N ILE A 34 23.45 -33.37 -14.82
CA ILE A 34 22.84 -34.48 -15.56
C ILE A 34 23.45 -34.64 -16.96
N ASP A 35 24.12 -33.60 -17.48
CA ASP A 35 24.71 -33.57 -18.82
C ASP A 35 23.60 -33.86 -19.86
N ILE A 36 22.54 -33.03 -19.84
CA ILE A 36 21.34 -33.20 -20.69
C ILE A 36 21.70 -33.33 -22.18
N PRO A 37 22.70 -32.63 -22.75
CA PRO A 37 23.12 -32.86 -24.14
C PRO A 37 23.56 -34.30 -24.42
N PHE A 38 24.29 -34.93 -23.50
CA PHE A 38 24.66 -36.33 -23.60
C PHE A 38 23.42 -37.23 -23.53
N LEU A 39 22.55 -36.99 -22.55
CA LEU A 39 21.41 -37.85 -22.23
C LEU A 39 20.23 -37.74 -23.23
N LEU A 40 20.05 -36.56 -23.84
CA LEU A 40 18.95 -36.24 -24.75
C LEU A 40 19.37 -36.29 -26.23
N LEU A 41 20.59 -35.90 -26.57
CA LEU A 41 21.08 -35.75 -27.96
C LEU A 41 22.18 -36.76 -28.33
N GLY A 42 22.64 -37.58 -27.39
CA GLY A 42 23.67 -38.60 -27.64
C GLY A 42 25.05 -38.00 -27.99
N GLY A 43 25.34 -36.80 -27.49
CA GLY A 43 26.61 -36.11 -27.70
C GLY A 43 27.78 -36.77 -26.96
N GLU A 44 28.96 -36.13 -26.99
CA GLU A 44 30.10 -36.57 -26.18
C GLU A 44 29.92 -36.10 -24.71
N ALA A 45 30.30 -36.94 -23.75
CA ALA A 45 30.16 -36.63 -22.33
C ALA A 45 31.05 -35.43 -21.96
N THR A 46 30.47 -34.39 -21.38
CA THR A 46 31.21 -33.21 -20.94
C THR A 46 31.56 -33.35 -19.46
N PRO A 47 32.77 -32.93 -19.04
CA PRO A 47 33.15 -33.01 -17.64
C PRO A 47 32.48 -31.90 -16.82
N VAL A 48 31.96 -32.24 -15.64
CA VAL A 48 31.34 -31.29 -14.70
C VAL A 48 32.24 -30.08 -14.45
N ASN A 49 31.80 -28.92 -14.90
CA ASN A 49 32.46 -27.63 -14.93
C ASN A 49 31.71 -26.61 -14.06
N TRP A 50 31.67 -26.84 -12.75
CA TRP A 50 31.07 -25.97 -11.72
C TRP A 50 31.44 -24.47 -11.82
N ARG A 51 32.56 -24.13 -12.45
CA ARG A 51 32.99 -22.75 -12.72
C ARG A 51 32.01 -22.02 -13.66
N GLU A 52 31.46 -22.72 -14.64
CA GLU A 52 30.50 -22.20 -15.61
C GLU A 52 29.17 -21.86 -14.94
N SER A 53 28.57 -22.82 -14.23
CA SER A 53 27.33 -22.61 -13.48
C SER A 53 27.48 -21.51 -12.41
N LEU A 54 28.66 -21.37 -11.82
CA LEU A 54 28.98 -20.27 -10.90
C LEU A 54 28.93 -18.91 -11.60
N PHE A 55 29.56 -18.78 -12.78
CA PHE A 55 29.56 -17.54 -13.54
C PHE A 55 28.16 -17.17 -14.04
N GLU A 56 27.35 -18.14 -14.49
CA GLU A 56 25.96 -17.89 -14.87
C GLU A 56 25.12 -17.42 -13.68
N THR A 57 25.27 -18.07 -12.52
CA THR A 57 24.61 -17.65 -11.29
C THR A 57 25.00 -16.22 -10.91
N LEU A 58 26.29 -15.85 -11.07
CA LEU A 58 26.81 -14.52 -10.79
C LEU A 58 26.26 -13.45 -11.76
N LEU A 59 25.87 -13.82 -12.97
CA LEU A 59 25.20 -12.92 -13.92
C LEU A 59 23.69 -12.81 -13.66
N ILE A 60 23.04 -13.91 -13.31
CA ILE A 60 21.58 -13.97 -13.09
C ILE A 60 21.20 -13.30 -11.76
N ALA A 61 21.97 -13.53 -10.69
CA ALA A 61 21.68 -12.99 -9.37
C ALA A 61 21.53 -11.44 -9.32
N PRO A 62 22.45 -10.63 -9.89
CA PRO A 62 22.30 -9.16 -9.89
C PRO A 62 21.14 -8.70 -10.75
N ILE A 63 20.86 -9.37 -11.88
CA ILE A 63 19.69 -9.09 -12.73
C ILE A 63 18.40 -9.37 -11.94
N GLY A 64 18.34 -10.50 -11.24
CA GLY A 64 17.21 -10.85 -10.39
C GLY A 64 17.02 -9.86 -9.25
N LEU A 65 18.10 -9.45 -8.59
CA LEU A 65 18.05 -8.42 -7.54
C LEU A 65 17.56 -7.08 -8.08
N ALA A 66 18.07 -6.65 -9.23
CA ALA A 66 17.64 -5.41 -9.88
C ALA A 66 16.16 -5.46 -10.26
N THR A 67 15.69 -6.58 -10.80
CA THR A 67 14.28 -6.81 -11.14
C THR A 67 13.40 -6.68 -9.90
N VAL A 68 13.71 -7.42 -8.83
CA VAL A 68 12.97 -7.37 -7.55
C VAL A 68 12.99 -5.95 -6.96
N TYR A 69 14.12 -5.24 -7.06
CA TYR A 69 14.26 -3.86 -6.60
C TYR A 69 13.32 -2.91 -7.34
N TYR A 70 13.33 -2.93 -8.68
CA TYR A 70 12.47 -2.06 -9.49
C TYR A 70 10.99 -2.42 -9.32
N SER A 71 10.64 -3.71 -9.23
CA SER A 71 9.28 -4.17 -8.93
C SER A 71 8.77 -3.59 -7.60
N ARG A 72 9.57 -3.67 -6.53
CA ARG A 72 9.23 -3.06 -5.23
C ARG A 72 9.07 -1.54 -5.31
N LEU A 73 9.96 -0.88 -6.05
CA LEU A 73 9.92 0.58 -6.23
C LEU A 73 8.60 1.01 -6.89
N ILE A 74 8.20 0.34 -7.97
CA ILE A 74 6.97 0.66 -8.72
C ILE A 74 5.74 0.44 -7.86
N VAL A 75 5.64 -0.72 -7.18
CA VAL A 75 4.51 -1.03 -6.30
C VAL A 75 4.36 0.01 -5.18
N ASN A 76 5.46 0.53 -4.65
CA ASN A 76 5.42 1.60 -3.64
C ASN A 76 4.97 2.94 -4.21
N LYS A 77 5.38 3.29 -5.44
CA LYS A 77 4.91 4.51 -6.12
C LYS A 77 3.42 4.45 -6.44
N LEU A 78 2.88 3.30 -6.84
CA LEU A 78 1.45 3.13 -7.12
C LEU A 78 0.58 3.48 -5.91
N LYS A 79 1.00 3.09 -4.70
CA LYS A 79 0.27 3.44 -3.45
C LYS A 79 0.14 4.94 -3.21
N PHE A 80 1.07 5.75 -3.74
CA PHE A 80 1.04 7.20 -3.58
C PHE A 80 0.04 7.88 -4.54
N LEU A 81 -0.11 7.34 -5.75
CA LEU A 81 -1.02 7.89 -6.77
C LEU A 81 -2.50 7.65 -6.45
N GLU A 82 -2.81 6.60 -5.70
CA GLU A 82 -4.17 6.29 -5.23
C GLU A 82 -4.66 7.21 -4.10
N GLY A 83 -3.80 8.11 -3.58
CA GLY A 83 -4.13 9.01 -2.48
C GLY A 83 -4.93 10.27 -2.85
N PHE A 84 -5.17 10.52 -4.15
CA PHE A 84 -5.93 11.68 -4.59
C PHE A 84 -7.43 11.42 -4.50
N LEU A 85 -8.10 12.10 -3.56
CA LEU A 85 -9.55 12.08 -3.43
C LEU A 85 -10.15 13.23 -4.25
N PRO A 86 -10.77 12.97 -5.41
CA PRO A 86 -11.44 14.02 -6.18
C PRO A 86 -12.62 14.60 -5.40
N ILE A 87 -12.53 15.88 -5.07
CA ILE A 87 -13.57 16.64 -4.36
C ILE A 87 -14.30 17.54 -5.36
N CYS A 88 -15.63 17.55 -5.31
CA CYS A 88 -16.44 18.47 -6.10
C CYS A 88 -16.17 19.91 -5.65
N ALA A 89 -15.73 20.78 -6.57
CA ALA A 89 -15.43 22.17 -6.26
C ALA A 89 -16.65 22.96 -5.73
N SER A 90 -17.87 22.56 -6.08
CA SER A 90 -19.10 23.24 -5.67
C SER A 90 -19.67 22.69 -4.35
N CYS A 91 -19.93 21.39 -4.28
CA CYS A 91 -20.64 20.79 -3.15
C CYS A 91 -19.74 20.04 -2.15
N LYS A 92 -18.43 19.97 -2.40
CA LYS A 92 -17.42 19.28 -1.58
C LYS A 92 -17.65 17.78 -1.34
N LYS A 93 -18.57 17.14 -2.08
CA LYS A 93 -18.68 15.68 -2.10
C LYS A 93 -17.40 15.05 -2.64
N ILE A 94 -17.06 13.87 -2.15
CA ILE A 94 -15.97 13.05 -2.67
C ILE A 94 -16.54 12.09 -3.72
N ARG A 95 -15.83 11.93 -4.84
CA ARG A 95 -16.10 10.86 -5.79
C ARG A 95 -15.29 9.62 -5.41
N ASP A 96 -15.97 8.50 -5.25
CA ASP A 96 -15.32 7.22 -4.97
C ASP A 96 -14.73 6.57 -6.23
N ASN A 97 -14.17 5.37 -6.08
CA ASN A 97 -13.60 4.59 -7.18
C ASN A 97 -14.66 4.02 -8.14
N GLU A 98 -15.93 3.94 -7.71
CA GLU A 98 -17.07 3.48 -8.53
C GLU A 98 -17.70 4.64 -9.33
N GLY A 99 -17.29 5.88 -9.05
CA GLY A 99 -17.81 7.08 -9.69
C GLY A 99 -18.99 7.73 -8.96
N ASN A 100 -19.39 7.21 -7.80
CA ASN A 100 -20.47 7.77 -6.99
C ASN A 100 -19.99 8.97 -6.17
N TRP A 101 -20.90 9.93 -5.95
CA TRP A 101 -20.63 11.12 -5.14
C TRP A 101 -21.26 11.00 -3.77
N GLN A 102 -20.43 11.04 -2.72
CA GLN A 102 -20.88 10.96 -1.34
C GLN A 102 -20.32 12.07 -0.47
N GLN A 103 -20.97 12.32 0.68
CA GLN A 103 -20.49 13.28 1.65
C GLN A 103 -19.11 12.87 2.21
N LEU A 104 -18.29 13.87 2.53
CA LEU A 104 -16.93 13.69 3.06
C LEU A 104 -16.94 12.83 4.32
N GLU A 105 -17.88 13.11 5.23
CA GLU A 105 -18.05 12.46 6.52
C GLU A 105 -18.38 10.97 6.33
N ALA A 106 -19.31 10.67 5.42
CA ALA A 106 -19.63 9.29 5.05
C ALA A 106 -18.41 8.59 4.45
N TYR A 107 -17.69 9.25 3.54
CA TYR A 107 -16.48 8.70 2.92
C TYR A 107 -15.38 8.36 3.92
N ILE A 108 -15.11 9.25 4.88
CA ILE A 108 -14.08 9.02 5.89
C ILE A 108 -14.53 7.93 6.87
N ARG A 109 -15.78 7.96 7.33
CA ARG A 109 -16.33 6.95 8.25
C ARG A 109 -16.28 5.55 7.66
N ASP A 110 -16.60 5.39 6.37
CA ASP A 110 -16.63 4.08 5.73
C ASP A 110 -15.22 3.50 5.47
N ARG A 111 -14.18 4.35 5.47
CA ARG A 111 -12.79 3.98 5.11
C ARG A 111 -11.78 4.19 6.23
N SER A 112 -12.23 4.61 7.41
CA SER A 112 -11.40 4.83 8.60
C SER A 112 -12.19 4.47 9.86
N GLU A 113 -11.51 4.36 10.99
CA GLU A 113 -12.15 4.15 12.30
C GLU A 113 -12.63 5.46 12.94
N ALA A 114 -12.73 6.55 12.17
CA ALA A 114 -13.09 7.86 12.69
C ALA A 114 -14.60 8.00 12.90
N GLU A 115 -14.99 8.41 14.10
CA GLU A 115 -16.35 8.84 14.42
C GLU A 115 -16.45 10.37 14.41
N PHE A 116 -17.52 10.90 13.83
CA PHE A 116 -17.79 12.34 13.78
C PHE A 116 -18.85 12.71 14.81
N SER A 117 -18.53 13.68 15.66
CA SER A 117 -19.51 14.37 16.49
C SER A 117 -19.86 15.72 15.87
N HIS A 118 -21.06 16.23 16.18
CA HIS A 118 -21.48 17.55 15.74
C HIS A 118 -21.11 18.59 16.79
N GLY A 119 -20.31 19.57 16.40
CA GLY A 119 -19.92 20.70 17.24
C GLY A 119 -20.02 22.01 16.46
N ILE A 120 -20.14 23.12 17.18
CA ILE A 120 -20.12 24.47 16.60
C ILE A 120 -18.85 25.18 17.04
N CYS A 121 -18.06 25.69 16.09
CA CYS A 121 -16.85 26.45 16.45
C CYS A 121 -17.23 27.83 17.01
N PRO A 122 -16.36 28.48 17.80
CA PRO A 122 -16.65 29.80 18.39
C PRO A 122 -17.01 30.88 17.37
N ASP A 123 -16.43 30.84 16.16
CA ASP A 123 -16.75 31.79 15.09
C ASP A 123 -18.18 31.61 14.58
N CYS A 124 -18.58 30.37 14.31
CA CYS A 124 -19.94 30.05 13.90
C CYS A 124 -20.94 30.38 15.02
N ALA A 125 -20.59 30.11 16.27
CA ALA A 125 -21.44 30.42 17.43
C ALA A 125 -21.68 31.93 17.56
N ARG A 126 -20.63 32.76 17.43
CA ARG A 126 -20.75 34.23 17.43
C ARG A 126 -21.62 34.75 16.28
N LYS A 127 -21.54 34.12 15.11
CA LYS A 127 -22.31 34.52 13.93
C LYS A 127 -23.80 34.14 14.04
N LEU A 128 -24.09 32.94 14.56
CA LEU A 128 -25.45 32.40 14.66
C LEU A 128 -26.18 32.87 15.91
N TYR A 129 -25.46 33.15 16.99
CA TYR A 129 -26.01 33.57 18.28
C TYR A 129 -25.34 34.85 18.80
N PRO A 130 -25.30 35.94 18.02
CA PRO A 130 -24.58 37.15 18.40
C PRO A 130 -25.02 37.68 19.76
N ASP A 131 -26.29 37.59 20.12
CA ASP A 131 -26.83 38.10 21.39
C ASP A 131 -26.28 37.37 22.63
N LEU A 132 -25.98 36.08 22.52
CA LEU A 132 -25.34 35.30 23.59
C LEU A 132 -23.88 35.70 23.79
N PHE A 133 -23.27 36.32 22.79
CA PHE A 133 -21.87 36.76 22.80
C PHE A 133 -21.70 38.29 22.85
N ALA A 134 -22.79 39.07 22.72
CA ALA A 134 -22.78 40.53 22.68
C ALA A 134 -23.02 41.19 24.05
N GLY A 135 -23.38 40.43 25.09
CA GLY A 135 -23.60 40.94 26.44
C GLY A 135 -22.35 40.88 27.31
N LYS A 136 -21.89 42.02 27.81
CA LYS A 136 -20.86 42.11 28.87
C LYS A 136 -21.24 41.22 30.07
N GLY A 137 -20.43 40.20 30.31
CA GLY A 137 -20.49 39.33 31.48
C GLY A 137 -19.65 38.09 31.19
N GLU A 138 -18.54 37.95 31.91
CA GLU A 138 -17.62 36.81 31.77
C GLU A 138 -18.38 35.48 31.81
N PRO A 139 -18.01 34.48 31.00
CA PRO A 139 -18.64 33.18 31.04
C PRO A 139 -18.33 32.54 32.40
N LYS A 140 -19.32 32.49 33.30
CA LYS A 140 -19.25 31.61 34.46
C LYS A 140 -19.24 30.18 33.92
N SER A 141 -18.16 29.45 34.21
CA SER A 141 -18.10 28.00 34.01
C SER A 141 -19.36 27.37 34.59
N PRO A 142 -20.01 26.42 33.91
CA PRO A 142 -21.12 25.68 34.50
C PRO A 142 -20.62 25.07 35.82
N GLU A 143 -21.29 25.43 36.93
CA GLU A 143 -21.06 24.78 38.22
C GLU A 143 -21.40 23.30 38.04
N PRO A 144 -20.53 22.38 38.49
CA PRO A 144 -20.84 20.96 38.43
C PRO A 144 -22.15 20.70 39.19
N PRO A 145 -23.02 19.80 38.68
CA PRO A 145 -24.28 19.50 39.33
C PRO A 145 -24.03 19.07 40.78
N PRO A 146 -24.86 19.51 41.75
CA PRO A 146 -24.69 19.12 43.14
C PRO A 146 -24.74 17.60 43.23
N ASP A 147 -23.69 17.04 43.82
CA ASP A 147 -23.49 15.63 44.10
C ASP A 147 -24.77 15.00 44.66
N SER A 148 -25.49 14.28 43.80
CA SER A 148 -26.62 13.46 44.19
C SER A 148 -26.05 12.18 44.79
N ARG A 149 -25.84 12.22 46.11
CA ARG A 149 -25.67 11.06 46.99
C ARG A 149 -26.50 9.85 46.55
#